data_AF-A0A494UZQ4-F1
#
_entry.id   AF-A0A494UZQ4-F1
#
_cell.length_a   1.000
_cell.length_b   1.000
_cell.length_c   1.000
_cell.angle_alpha   90.00
_cell.angle_beta   90.00
_cell.angle_gamma   90.00
#
_symmetry.space_group_name_H-M   'P 1'
#
loop_
_entity.id
_entity.type
_entity.pdbx_description
1 polymer ?
#
loop_
_entity_poly.entity_id
_entity_poly.type
_entity_poly.pdbx_seq_one_letter_code
_entity_poly.pdbx_strand_id
1 'polypeptide(L)' 'MPSHDDVPDVPPPPPLDLLHEVVTRFDAYARARAARDSVLPGARTTPRHEQRAFDDLQAAVNRLRNSARPQHP' A
#
# COMPACT_ATOMS: atom_id res chain seq x y z
N MET A 1 0.81 -46.38 4.02
CA MET A 1 1.77 -45.39 3.52
C MET A 1 1.04 -44.08 3.39
N PRO A 2 1.25 -43.09 4.27
CA PRO A 2 0.62 -41.78 4.14
C PRO A 2 1.30 -41.04 2.98
N SER A 3 0.55 -40.74 1.93
CA SER A 3 1.03 -40.01 0.76
C SER A 3 1.31 -38.57 1.13
N HIS A 4 2.44 -38.10 0.61
CA HIS A 4 3.04 -36.78 0.78
C HIS A 4 2.05 -35.61 0.61
N ASP A 5 2.14 -34.71 1.58
CA ASP A 5 2.20 -33.26 1.39
C ASP A 5 1.09 -32.63 0.53
N ASP A 6 -0.06 -32.46 1.17
CA ASP A 6 -0.92 -31.29 0.94
C ASP A 6 -0.14 -30.05 1.43
N VAL A 7 0.84 -29.59 0.64
CA VAL A 7 1.44 -28.27 0.87
C VAL A 7 0.34 -27.27 0.50
N PRO A 8 -0.19 -26.48 1.45
CA PRO A 8 -1.17 -25.47 1.07
C PRO A 8 -0.57 -24.60 -0.02
N ASP A 9 -1.35 -24.34 -1.07
CA ASP A 9 -1.06 -23.41 -2.16
C ASP A 9 -0.96 -22.00 -1.56
N VAL A 10 0.12 -21.74 -0.83
CA VAL A 10 0.39 -20.44 -0.23
C VAL A 10 0.91 -19.59 -1.38
N PRO A 11 0.18 -18.53 -1.77
CA PRO A 11 0.67 -17.63 -2.81
C PRO A 11 2.05 -17.11 -2.38
N PRO A 12 2.99 -16.99 -3.33
CA PRO A 12 4.34 -16.55 -3.02
C PRO A 12 4.26 -15.23 -2.23
N PRO A 13 5.13 -15.06 -1.21
CA PRO A 13 5.11 -13.86 -0.41
C PRO A 13 5.25 -12.64 -1.31
N PRO A 14 4.48 -11.57 -1.07
CA PRO A 14 4.54 -10.39 -1.90
C PRO A 14 5.96 -9.80 -1.91
N PRO A 15 6.38 -9.18 -3.02
CA PRO A 15 7.69 -8.54 -3.10
C PRO A 15 7.87 -7.51 -1.97
N LEU A 16 8.94 -7.66 -1.19
CA LEU A 16 9.27 -6.77 -0.06
C LEU A 16 9.33 -5.30 -0.46
N ASP A 17 9.82 -5.02 -1.67
CA ASP A 17 9.90 -3.66 -2.21
C ASP A 17 8.52 -3.02 -2.39
N LEU A 18 7.50 -3.80 -2.77
CA LEU A 18 6.13 -3.31 -2.91
C LEU A 18 5.47 -3.07 -1.55
N LEU A 19 5.80 -3.87 -0.54
CA LEU A 19 5.38 -3.62 0.84
C LEU A 19 6.01 -2.32 1.38
N HIS A 20 7.31 -2.14 1.18
CA HIS A 20 8.02 -0.90 1.56
C HIS A 20 7.44 0.33 0.85
N GLU A 21 7.07 0.18 -0.44
CA GLU A 21 6.40 1.24 -1.18
C GLU A 21 5.05 1.60 -0.54
N VAL A 22 4.20 0.62 -0.22
CA VAL A 22 2.89 0.87 0.42
C VAL A 22 3.06 1.56 1.77
N VAL A 23 3.99 1.11 2.62
CA VAL A 23 4.28 1.73 3.92
C VAL A 23 4.71 3.18 3.74
N THR A 24 5.62 3.45 2.80
CA THR A 24 6.11 4.80 2.52
C THR A 24 4.98 5.73 2.04
N ARG A 25 4.09 5.24 1.16
CA ARG A 25 2.94 6.03 0.68
C ARG A 25 1.89 6.23 1.76
N PHE A 26 1.69 5.25 2.64
CA PHE A 26 0.79 5.37 3.77
C PHE A 26 1.25 6.47 4.74
N ASP A 27 2.53 6.49 5.10
CA ASP A 27 3.11 7.52 5.96
C ASP A 27 2.96 8.92 5.35
N ALA A 28 3.18 9.05 4.03
CA ALA A 28 2.99 10.31 3.32
C ALA A 28 1.54 10.80 3.35
N TYR A 29 0.58 9.90 3.12
CA TYR A 29 -0.85 10.20 3.23
C TYR A 29 -1.25 10.59 4.66
N ALA A 30 -0.81 9.83 5.67
CA ALA A 30 -1.10 10.09 7.08
C ALA A 30 -0.59 11.48 7.51
N ARG A 31 0.64 11.86 7.09
CA ARG A 31 1.17 13.22 7.32
C ARG A 31 0.34 14.29 6.61
N ALA A 32 -0.05 14.07 5.36
CA ALA A 32 -0.87 15.02 4.62
C ALA A 32 -2.25 15.21 5.26
N ARG A 33 -2.87 14.13 5.77
CA ARG A 33 -4.15 14.17 6.50
C ARG A 33 -4.02 14.92 7.82
N ALA A 34 -3.00 14.61 8.62
CA ALA A 34 -2.74 15.28 9.90
C ALA A 34 -2.45 16.78 9.71
N ALA A 35 -1.70 17.13 8.66
CA ALA A 35 -1.40 18.51 8.29
C ALA A 35 -2.68 19.28 7.88
N ARG A 36 -3.60 18.66 7.14
CA ARG A 36 -4.89 19.27 6.79
C ARG A 36 -5.73 19.57 8.03
N ASP A 37 -5.78 18.62 8.95
CA ASP A 37 -6.53 18.75 10.20
C ASP A 37 -5.83 19.70 11.21
N SER A 38 -4.66 20.25 10.85
CA SER A 38 -3.93 21.19 11.69
C SER A 38 -4.66 22.53 11.85
N VAL A 39 -4.68 23.00 13.08
CA VAL A 39 -5.22 24.31 13.45
C VAL A 39 -4.28 25.44 13.02
N LEU A 40 -2.99 25.14 12.82
CA LEU A 40 -1.97 26.11 12.42
C LEU A 40 -2.07 26.42 10.91
N PRO A 41 -2.36 27.67 10.50
CA PRO A 41 -2.55 28.02 9.09
C PRO A 41 -1.36 27.69 8.20
N GLY A 42 -0.13 27.84 8.71
CA GLY A 42 1.10 27.55 7.97
C GLY A 42 1.45 26.06 7.82
N ALA A 43 0.79 25.19 8.59
CA ALA A 43 0.96 23.74 8.50
C ALA A 43 -0.16 23.05 7.71
N ARG A 44 -1.19 23.79 7.27
CA ARG A 44 -2.30 23.24 6.50
C ARG A 44 -1.84 22.85 5.09
N THR A 45 -1.78 21.56 4.85
CA THR A 45 -1.74 21.01 3.49
C THR A 45 -3.06 21.33 2.79
N THR A 46 -2.96 21.63 1.50
CA THR A 46 -4.16 21.86 0.70
C THR A 46 -4.89 20.54 0.44
N PRO A 47 -6.22 20.53 0.26
CA PRO A 47 -6.98 19.33 -0.07
C PRO A 47 -6.44 18.57 -1.29
N ARG A 48 -5.83 19.30 -2.26
CA ARG A 48 -5.19 18.69 -3.43
C ARG A 48 -3.95 17.86 -3.07
N HIS A 49 -3.21 18.25 -2.05
CA HIS A 49 -2.00 17.54 -1.63
C HIS A 49 -2.33 16.22 -0.91
N GLU A 50 -3.38 16.22 -0.08
CA GLU A 50 -3.90 14.99 0.51
C GLU A 50 -4.43 14.03 -0.56
N GLN A 51 -5.24 14.54 -1.50
CA GLN A 51 -5.81 13.70 -2.57
C GLN A 51 -4.71 13.04 -3.40
N ARG A 52 -3.66 13.78 -3.75
CA ARG A 52 -2.53 13.22 -4.48
C ARG A 52 -1.80 12.13 -3.70
N ALA A 53 -1.59 12.33 -2.40
CA ALA A 53 -0.98 11.31 -1.54
C ALA A 53 -1.86 10.05 -1.41
N PHE A 54 -3.18 10.23 -1.39
CA PHE A 54 -4.14 9.13 -1.41
C PHE A 54 -4.11 8.35 -2.73
N ASP A 55 -4.09 9.05 -3.86
CA ASP A 55 -4.02 8.43 -5.19
C ASP A 55 -2.72 7.60 -5.34
N ASP A 56 -1.60 8.13 -4.87
CA ASP A 56 -0.30 7.44 -4.84
C ASP A 56 -0.34 6.17 -3.97
N LEU A 57 -0.98 6.24 -2.80
CA LEU A 57 -1.19 5.08 -1.92
C LEU A 57 -2.06 4.01 -2.59
N GLN A 58 -3.16 4.43 -3.23
CA GLN A 58 -4.07 3.52 -3.92
C GLN A 58 -3.35 2.80 -5.07
N ALA A 59 -2.49 3.51 -5.82
CA ALA A 59 -1.69 2.93 -6.88
C ALA A 59 -0.70 1.87 -6.35
N ALA A 60 -0.03 2.13 -5.23
CA ALA A 60 0.90 1.19 -4.59
C ALA A 60 0.18 -0.08 -4.10
N VAL A 61 -0.98 0.07 -3.45
CA VAL A 61 -1.81 -1.06 -3.01
C VAL A 61 -2.27 -1.91 -4.20
N ASN A 62 -2.67 -1.27 -5.31
CA ASN A 62 -3.06 -2.00 -6.51
C ASN A 62 -1.88 -2.78 -7.12
N ARG A 63 -0.68 -2.21 -7.16
CA ARG A 63 0.54 -2.93 -7.58
C ARG A 63 0.81 -4.15 -6.71
N LEU A 64 0.75 -3.98 -5.38
CA LEU A 64 0.94 -5.07 -4.43
C LEU A 64 -0.09 -6.19 -4.64
N ARG A 65 -1.38 -5.85 -4.76
CA ARG A 65 -2.46 -6.83 -5.02
C ARG A 65 -2.27 -7.57 -6.34
N ASN A 66 -1.84 -6.86 -7.39
CA ASN A 66 -1.61 -7.46 -8.70
C ASN A 66 -0.38 -8.38 -8.70
N SER A 67 0.65 -8.07 -7.89
CA SER A 67 1.81 -8.94 -7.70
C SER A 67 1.50 -10.22 -6.90
N ALA A 68 0.52 -10.16 -6.01
CA ALA A 68 0.06 -11.29 -5.20
C ALA A 68 -0.95 -12.19 -5.92
N ARG A 69 -1.46 -11.77 -7.08
CA ARG A 69 -2.39 -12.57 -7.88
C ARG A 69 -1.59 -13.52 -8.77
N PRO A 70 -1.77 -14.85 -8.67
CA PRO A 70 -1.13 -15.78 -9.58
C PRO A 70 -1.54 -15.43 -11.02
N GLN A 71 -0.55 -15.13 -11.85
CA GLN A 71 -0.77 -14.90 -13.28
C GLN A 71 -1.04 -16.26 -13.92
N HIS A 72 -2.32 -16.65 -13.99
CA HIS A 72 -2.71 -17.82 -14.76
C HIS A 72 -2.82 -17.42 -16.25
N PRO A 73 -2.07 -18.06 -17.16
CA PRO A 73 -2.26 -17.90 -18.60
C PRO A 73 -3.62 -18.48 -19.04
#